data_AF-A0AAX2RRD1-F1
#
_entry.id   AF-A0AAX2RRD1-F1
#
_cell.length_a   1.000
_cell.length_b   1.000
_cell.length_c   1.000
_cell.angle_alpha   90.00
_cell.angle_beta   90.00
_cell.angle_gamma   90.00
#
_symmetry.space_group_name_H-M   'P 1'
#
loop_
_entity.id
_entity.type
_entity.pdbx_description
1 polymer ?
#
loop_
_entity_poly.entity_id
_entity_poly.type
_entity_poly.pdbx_seq_one_letter_code
_entity_poly.pdbx_strand_id
1 'polypeptide(L)'
;MPLNPKIAQVLDMIERAKRPSYHHQTPQQARAAYEKSAPILDVAPAPMHSVEECVVPTRDGRTIGARLFLPVAPSLAEPLPALVYYHGGGFTVGSVDTHDALCRMFAHDAQCAV
;
A
#
# COMPACT_ATOMS: atom_id res chain seq x y z
N MET A 1 -29.11 -4.20 5.50
CA MET A 1 -28.48 -3.08 4.77
C MET A 1 -28.08 -3.61 3.40
N PRO A 2 -28.61 -3.05 2.29
CA PRO A 2 -28.26 -3.53 0.95
C PRO A 2 -26.79 -3.18 0.61
N LEU A 3 -26.23 -3.90 -0.36
CA LEU A 3 -24.89 -3.61 -0.89
C LEU A 3 -24.86 -2.25 -1.59
N ASN A 4 -23.76 -1.49 -1.43
CA ASN A 4 -23.58 -0.22 -2.14
C ASN A 4 -23.57 -0.46 -3.67
N PRO A 5 -24.36 0.28 -4.47
CA PRO A 5 -24.46 0.07 -5.90
C PRO A 5 -23.13 0.14 -6.67
N LYS A 6 -22.19 1.02 -6.25
CA LYS A 6 -20.86 1.11 -6.88
C LYS A 6 -20.01 -0.11 -6.55
N ILE A 7 -20.12 -0.64 -5.34
CA ILE A 7 -19.43 -1.88 -4.95
C ILE A 7 -20.01 -3.07 -5.71
N ALA A 8 -21.32 -3.13 -5.93
CA ALA A 8 -21.93 -4.15 -6.78
C ALA A 8 -21.35 -4.15 -8.21
N GLN A 9 -21.18 -2.96 -8.81
CA GLN A 9 -20.55 -2.84 -10.14
C GLN A 9 -19.10 -3.34 -10.15
N VAL A 10 -18.33 -3.07 -9.09
CA VAL A 10 -16.96 -3.60 -8.95
C VAL A 10 -16.96 -5.12 -8.88
N LEU A 11 -17.88 -5.73 -8.14
CA LEU A 11 -18.01 -7.19 -8.06
C LEU A 11 -18.37 -7.80 -9.42
N ASP A 12 -19.29 -7.18 -10.17
CA ASP A 12 -19.62 -7.62 -11.54
C ASP A 12 -18.40 -7.57 -12.47
N MET A 13 -17.56 -6.52 -12.34
CA MET A 13 -16.32 -6.41 -13.10
C MET A 13 -15.32 -7.51 -12.74
N ILE A 14 -15.19 -7.84 -11.45
CA ILE A 14 -14.31 -8.91 -10.95
C ILE A 14 -14.78 -10.27 -11.48
N GLU A 15 -16.08 -10.55 -11.43
CA GLU A 15 -16.66 -11.80 -11.94
C GLU A 15 -16.39 -11.97 -13.44
N ARG A 16 -16.64 -10.91 -14.24
CA ARG A 16 -16.41 -10.91 -15.68
C ARG A 16 -14.95 -11.12 -16.05
N ALA A 17 -14.01 -10.67 -15.22
CA ALA A 17 -12.58 -10.80 -15.48
C ALA A 17 -12.09 -12.27 -15.41
N LYS A 18 -12.86 -13.19 -14.81
CA LYS A 18 -12.55 -14.64 -14.72
C LYS A 18 -11.09 -14.93 -14.34
N ARG A 19 -10.53 -14.15 -13.41
CA ARG A 19 -9.15 -14.32 -12.97
C ARG A 19 -9.02 -15.63 -12.20
N PRO A 20 -7.94 -16.40 -12.40
CA PRO A 20 -7.69 -17.60 -11.59
C PRO A 20 -7.61 -17.24 -10.11
N SER A 21 -8.23 -18.07 -9.26
CA SER A 21 -8.04 -17.96 -7.81
C SER A 21 -6.57 -18.13 -7.43
N TYR A 22 -6.13 -17.47 -6.35
CA TYR A 22 -4.70 -17.50 -5.96
C TYR A 22 -4.14 -18.89 -5.69
N HIS A 23 -4.93 -19.83 -5.16
CA HIS A 23 -4.48 -21.20 -4.89
C HIS A 23 -4.25 -22.05 -6.15
N HIS A 24 -4.69 -21.57 -7.32
CA HIS A 24 -4.38 -22.17 -8.61
C HIS A 24 -3.17 -21.51 -9.31
N GLN A 25 -2.47 -20.61 -8.61
CA GLN A 25 -1.31 -19.88 -9.12
C GLN A 25 -0.08 -20.20 -8.28
N THR A 26 1.12 -20.00 -8.84
CA THR A 26 2.33 -19.93 -8.02
C THR A 26 2.37 -18.64 -7.20
N PRO A 27 3.11 -18.57 -6.08
CA PRO A 27 3.23 -17.34 -5.30
C PRO A 27 3.72 -16.14 -6.12
N GLN A 28 4.65 -16.35 -7.06
CA GLN A 28 5.16 -15.30 -7.94
C GLN A 28 4.08 -14.78 -8.89
N GLN A 29 3.27 -15.67 -9.44
CA GLN A 29 2.13 -15.29 -10.30
C GLN A 29 1.08 -14.51 -9.51
N ALA A 30 0.72 -14.99 -8.32
CA ALA A 30 -0.23 -14.31 -7.45
C ALA A 30 0.22 -12.88 -7.08
N ARG A 31 1.51 -12.70 -6.75
CA ARG A 31 2.12 -11.38 -6.49
C ARG A 31 2.03 -10.47 -7.70
N ALA A 32 2.49 -10.94 -8.86
CA ALA A 32 2.47 -10.15 -10.09
C ALA A 32 1.03 -9.78 -10.53
N ALA A 33 0.06 -10.68 -10.31
CA ALA A 33 -1.34 -10.42 -10.59
C ALA A 33 -1.90 -9.35 -9.63
N TYR A 34 -1.58 -9.43 -8.35
CA TYR A 34 -1.99 -8.44 -7.35
C TYR A 34 -1.40 -7.06 -7.66
N GLU A 35 -0.10 -6.98 -7.93
CA GLU A 35 0.62 -5.74 -8.29
C GLU A 35 -0.05 -5.00 -9.46
N LYS A 36 -0.48 -5.74 -10.49
CA LYS A 36 -1.18 -5.16 -11.65
C LYS A 36 -2.60 -4.71 -11.33
N SER A 37 -3.25 -5.32 -10.35
CA SER A 37 -4.65 -5.06 -10.01
C SER A 37 -4.85 -4.02 -8.93
N ALA A 38 -3.89 -3.86 -8.01
CA ALA A 38 -4.00 -2.94 -6.88
C ALA A 38 -4.30 -1.49 -7.31
N PRO A 39 -3.64 -0.93 -8.34
CA PRO A 39 -3.90 0.46 -8.76
C PRO A 39 -5.29 0.71 -9.37
N ILE A 40 -6.03 -0.33 -9.76
CA ILE A 40 -7.30 -0.18 -10.52
C ILE A 40 -8.39 0.50 -9.67
N LEU A 41 -8.40 0.21 -8.36
CA LEU A 41 -9.39 0.74 -7.41
C LEU A 41 -8.73 1.62 -6.35
N ASP A 42 -7.49 2.03 -6.58
CA ASP A 42 -6.74 2.82 -5.63
C ASP A 42 -7.16 4.29 -5.65
N VAL A 43 -6.70 5.04 -4.66
CA VAL A 43 -6.91 6.48 -4.58
C VAL A 43 -5.82 7.22 -5.35
N ALA A 44 -6.11 8.48 -5.74
CA ALA A 44 -5.06 9.33 -6.29
C ALA A 44 -3.99 9.59 -5.21
N PRO A 45 -2.69 9.44 -5.54
CA PRO A 45 -1.63 9.66 -4.56
C PRO A 45 -1.60 11.12 -4.10
N ALA A 46 -1.58 11.32 -2.77
CA ALA A 46 -1.47 12.65 -2.19
C ALA A 46 -0.07 13.26 -2.44
N PRO A 47 0.03 14.60 -2.58
CA PRO A 47 1.31 15.28 -2.75
C PRO A 47 2.17 15.12 -1.48
N MET A 48 3.44 14.77 -1.65
CA MET A 48 4.40 14.62 -0.55
C MET A 48 5.53 15.63 -0.70
N HIS A 49 6.12 16.04 0.42
CA HIS A 49 7.38 16.79 0.42
C HIS A 49 8.52 15.90 -0.07
N SER A 50 8.66 14.71 0.50
CA SER A 50 9.60 13.69 0.02
C SER A 50 9.05 12.28 0.22
N VAL A 51 9.57 11.37 -0.60
CA VAL A 51 9.34 9.93 -0.48
C VAL A 51 10.68 9.25 -0.68
N GLU A 52 11.13 8.53 0.34
CA GLU A 52 12.51 8.06 0.44
C GLU A 52 12.53 6.55 0.70
N GLU A 53 13.32 5.82 -0.09
CA GLU A 53 13.62 4.42 0.19
C GLU A 53 14.58 4.35 1.40
N CYS A 54 14.27 3.49 2.37
CA CYS A 54 15.08 3.29 3.55
C CYS A 54 15.27 1.81 3.86
N VAL A 55 16.31 1.52 4.63
CA VAL A 55 16.69 0.16 5.01
C VAL A 55 16.71 0.08 6.52
N VAL A 56 15.87 -0.79 7.07
CA VAL A 56 15.71 -0.98 8.52
C VAL A 56 16.51 -2.20 8.95
N PRO A 57 17.50 -2.08 9.85
CA PRO A 57 18.23 -3.22 10.39
C PRO A 57 17.32 -4.05 11.31
N THR A 58 17.48 -5.38 11.27
CA THR A 58 16.72 -6.31 12.11
C THR A 58 17.62 -7.04 13.11
N ARG A 59 16.99 -7.59 14.16
CA ARG A 59 17.68 -8.26 15.29
C ARG A 59 18.57 -9.44 14.89
N ASP A 60 18.29 -10.07 13.75
CA ASP A 60 19.01 -11.23 13.22
C ASP A 60 20.10 -10.83 12.21
N GLY A 61 20.44 -9.53 12.14
CA GLY A 61 21.46 -9.00 11.24
C GLY A 61 21.02 -8.89 9.78
N ARG A 62 19.76 -9.18 9.47
CA ARG A 62 19.16 -8.91 8.16
C ARG A 62 18.69 -7.45 8.06
N THR A 63 18.17 -7.10 6.90
CA THR A 63 17.59 -5.79 6.64
C THR A 63 16.23 -5.94 5.99
N ILE A 64 15.36 -4.96 6.24
CA ILE A 64 14.05 -4.82 5.61
C ILE A 64 14.06 -3.52 4.80
N GLY A 65 13.69 -3.60 3.52
CA GLY A 65 13.40 -2.41 2.73
C GLY A 65 12.08 -1.79 3.17
N ALA A 66 12.07 -0.47 3.34
CA ALA A 66 10.90 0.32 3.68
C ALA A 66 10.92 1.63 2.88
N ARG A 67 9.81 2.36 2.90
CA ARG A 67 9.68 3.67 2.26
C ARG A 67 9.12 4.64 3.27
N LEU A 68 9.79 5.77 3.44
CA LEU A 68 9.41 6.87 4.31
C LEU A 68 8.68 7.93 3.49
N PHE A 69 7.48 8.28 3.92
CA PHE A 69 6.65 9.34 3.33
C PHE A 69 6.64 10.54 4.27
N LEU A 70 7.05 11.71 3.76
CA LEU A 70 7.01 12.97 4.49
C LEU A 70 6.02 13.93 3.82
N PRO A 71 4.93 14.31 4.50
CA PRO A 71 3.93 15.21 3.92
C PRO A 71 4.41 16.67 3.89
N VAL A 72 5.33 17.04 4.78
CA VAL A 72 5.92 18.38 4.91
C VAL A 72 7.41 18.26 5.24
N ALA A 73 8.15 19.37 5.14
CA ALA A 73 9.56 19.39 5.49
C ALA A 73 9.76 19.06 6.99
N PRO A 74 10.71 18.17 7.34
CA PRO A 74 10.95 17.79 8.73
C PRO A 74 11.56 18.96 9.52
N SER A 75 11.14 19.09 10.79
CA SER A 75 11.65 20.09 11.73
C SER A 75 12.01 19.42 13.06
N LEU A 76 13.20 19.73 13.60
CA LEU A 76 13.56 19.28 14.95
C LEU A 76 12.84 20.05 16.06
N ALA A 77 12.39 21.27 15.76
CA ALA A 77 11.60 22.06 16.71
C ALA A 77 10.15 21.55 16.79
N GLU A 78 9.64 20.99 15.69
CA GLU A 78 8.28 20.47 15.56
C GLU A 78 8.35 19.09 14.86
N PRO A 79 8.74 18.03 15.57
CA PRO A 79 8.86 16.71 14.98
C PRO A 79 7.48 16.16 14.61
N LEU A 80 7.40 15.50 13.45
CA LEU A 80 6.20 14.79 13.04
C LEU A 80 6.01 13.54 13.91
N PRO A 81 4.76 13.20 14.29
CA PRO A 81 4.45 11.85 14.74
C PRO A 81 4.73 10.85 13.61
N ALA A 82 4.90 9.57 13.96
CA ALA A 82 5.20 8.51 13.01
C ALA A 82 4.17 7.37 13.07
N LEU A 83 3.74 6.89 11.90
CA LEU A 83 2.92 5.70 11.72
C LEU A 83 3.74 4.64 10.98
N VAL A 84 4.10 3.56 11.66
CA VAL A 84 4.72 2.41 10.97
C VAL A 84 3.62 1.56 10.31
N TYR A 85 3.57 1.58 8.98
CA TYR A 85 2.56 0.83 8.21
C TYR A 85 3.10 -0.50 7.69
N TYR A 86 2.31 -1.57 7.84
CA TYR A 86 2.57 -2.88 7.26
C TYR A 86 1.49 -3.20 6.23
N HIS A 87 1.90 -3.47 4.98
CA HIS A 87 0.96 -3.69 3.89
C HIS A 87 0.12 -4.96 4.07
N GLY A 88 -1.10 -4.93 3.53
CA GLY A 88 -2.00 -6.08 3.48
C GLY A 88 -1.58 -7.10 2.41
N GLY A 89 -2.43 -8.10 2.17
CA GLY A 89 -2.17 -9.16 1.17
C GLY A 89 -1.94 -10.55 1.76
N GLY A 90 -2.43 -10.79 2.98
CA GLY A 90 -2.47 -12.12 3.59
C GLY A 90 -1.07 -12.74 3.76
N PHE A 91 -0.06 -11.91 4.05
CA PHE A 91 1.35 -12.31 4.18
C PHE A 91 1.93 -13.00 2.92
N THR A 92 1.26 -12.87 1.78
CA THR A 92 1.59 -13.62 0.56
C THR A 92 1.82 -12.69 -0.62
N VAL A 93 0.89 -11.75 -0.86
CA VAL A 93 0.94 -10.76 -1.94
C VAL A 93 1.06 -9.34 -1.39
N GLY A 94 1.22 -8.36 -2.28
CA GLY A 94 1.46 -6.97 -1.92
C GLY A 94 2.94 -6.63 -1.84
N SER A 95 3.18 -5.32 -1.79
CA SER A 95 4.48 -4.66 -1.79
C SER A 95 4.29 -3.23 -1.26
N VAL A 96 5.39 -2.51 -1.05
CA VAL A 96 5.36 -1.08 -0.75
C VAL A 96 4.66 -0.30 -1.89
N ASP A 97 4.84 -0.74 -3.13
CA ASP A 97 4.27 -0.08 -4.32
C ASP A 97 2.74 -0.23 -4.38
N THR A 98 2.20 -1.42 -4.08
CA THR A 98 0.74 -1.64 -4.06
C THR A 98 -0.03 -0.83 -3.02
N HIS A 99 0.66 -0.24 -2.03
CA HIS A 99 0.05 0.53 -0.96
C HIS A 99 0.60 1.98 -0.92
N ASP A 100 1.32 2.41 -1.95
CA ASP A 100 1.98 3.71 -2.00
C ASP A 100 0.98 4.87 -1.86
N ALA A 101 -0.12 4.85 -2.63
CA ALA A 101 -1.12 5.92 -2.59
C ALA A 101 -1.83 5.99 -1.23
N LEU A 102 -2.11 4.83 -0.62
CA LEU A 102 -2.69 4.74 0.72
C LEU A 102 -1.76 5.32 1.79
N CYS A 103 -0.46 4.99 1.77
CA CYS A 103 0.51 5.55 2.70
C CYS A 103 0.65 7.07 2.54
N ARG A 104 0.64 7.58 1.30
CA ARG A 104 0.62 9.04 1.03
C ARG A 104 -0.63 9.70 1.60
N MET A 105 -1.80 9.07 1.44
CA MET A 105 -3.04 9.58 2.00
C MET A 105 -2.97 9.62 3.54
N PHE A 106 -2.45 8.58 4.19
CA PHE A 106 -2.25 8.61 5.64
C PHE A 106 -1.29 9.70 6.09
N ALA A 107 -0.13 9.83 5.42
CA ALA A 107 0.85 10.86 5.74
C ALA A 107 0.24 12.27 5.61
N HIS A 108 -0.46 12.52 4.50
CA HIS A 108 -1.12 13.79 4.22
C HIS A 108 -2.26 14.09 5.21
N ASP A 109 -3.19 13.16 5.41
CA ASP A 109 -4.41 13.44 6.17
C ASP A 109 -4.16 13.45 7.69
N ALA A 110 -3.24 12.61 8.18
CA ALA A 110 -2.88 12.55 9.59
C ALA A 110 -1.72 13.48 9.96
N GLN A 111 -1.09 14.16 8.98
CA GLN A 111 0.06 15.05 9.18
C GLN A 111 1.19 14.36 9.96
N CYS A 112 1.56 13.16 9.52
CA CYS A 112 2.56 12.32 10.14
C CYS A 112 3.55 11.78 9.11
N ALA A 113 4.73 11.39 9.58
CA ALA A 113 5.60 10.52 8.79
C ALA A 113 4.98 9.11 8.75
N VAL A 114 5.03 8.47 7.58
CA VAL A 114 4.58 7.07 7.39
C VAL A 114 5.74 6.23 6.89
#